data_AF-A0A1Q3JXE8-F1
#
_entry.id   AF-A0A1Q3JXE8-F1
#
_cell.length_a   1.000
_cell.length_b   1.000
_cell.length_c   1.000
_cell.angle_alpha   90.00
_cell.angle_beta   90.00
_cell.angle_gamma   90.00
#
_symmetry.space_group_name_H-M   'P 1'
#
loop_
_entity.id
_entity.type
_entity.pdbx_description
1 polymer ?
#
loop_
_entity_poly.entity_id
_entity_poly.type
_entity_poly.pdbx_seq_one_letter_code
_entity_poly.pdbx_strand_id
1 'polypeptide(L)'
;MKAIRAALLGIRIPGESDWLPAVTGDQAMAIGIAVRQLQAYGMTSPLVDAAVSAAFCIAIEGDPAARTVVVSALRRRRKIDPLCAELIMSWRVARF
;
A
#
# COMPACT_ATOMS: atom_id res chain seq x y z
N MET A 1 -1.13 -13.02 -2.77
CA MET A 1 -0.24 -12.66 -1.65
C MET A 1 1.21 -13.05 -1.88
N LYS A 2 1.57 -14.35 -1.85
CA LYS A 2 2.97 -14.80 -2.05
C LYS A 2 3.64 -14.25 -3.32
N ALA A 3 2.93 -14.27 -4.45
CA ALA A 3 3.45 -13.75 -5.72
C ALA A 3 3.72 -12.23 -5.69
N ILE A 4 2.84 -11.45 -5.05
CA ILE A 4 3.02 -10.00 -4.91
C ILE A 4 4.26 -9.73 -4.04
N ARG A 5 4.34 -10.37 -2.86
CA ARG A 5 5.51 -10.22 -1.97
C ARG A 5 6.81 -10.63 -2.66
N ALA A 6 6.80 -11.71 -3.46
CA ALA A 6 7.97 -12.12 -4.23
C ALA A 6 8.41 -11.07 -5.27
N ALA A 7 7.47 -10.43 -5.96
CA ALA A 7 7.79 -9.33 -6.87
C ALA A 7 8.39 -8.12 -6.14
N LEU A 8 7.88 -7.81 -4.94
CA LEU A 8 8.34 -6.68 -4.12
C LEU A 8 9.75 -6.91 -3.51
N LEU A 9 10.16 -8.16 -3.29
CA LEU A 9 11.51 -8.49 -2.80
C LEU A 9 12.62 -8.08 -3.78
N GLY A 10 12.31 -7.97 -5.08
CA GLY A 10 13.25 -7.48 -6.09
C GLY A 10 13.38 -5.96 -6.13
N ILE A 11 12.59 -5.22 -5.35
CA ILE A 11 12.54 -3.76 -5.36
C ILE A 11 13.37 -3.20 -4.21
N ARG A 12 14.05 -2.08 -4.46
CA ARG A 12 14.69 -1.27 -3.42
C ARG A 12 14.03 0.10 -3.39
N ILE A 13 13.57 0.52 -2.21
CA ILE A 13 13.08 1.88 -1.98
C ILE A 13 14.23 2.69 -1.34
N PRO A 14 14.79 3.71 -2.02
CA PRO A 14 15.84 4.53 -1.46
C PRO A 14 15.41 5.18 -0.14
N GLY A 15 16.28 5.13 0.88
CA GLY A 15 16.03 5.72 2.19
C GLY A 15 15.17 4.86 3.14
N GLU A 16 14.66 3.71 2.70
CA GLU A 16 13.85 2.82 3.53
C GLU A 16 14.65 1.56 3.88
N SER A 17 15.37 1.58 5.00
CA SER A 17 16.12 0.41 5.51
C SER A 17 15.20 -0.76 5.88
N ASP A 18 13.95 -0.46 6.25
CA ASP A 18 12.98 -1.42 6.75
C ASP A 18 12.11 -2.02 5.63
N TRP A 19 12.55 -1.92 4.37
CA TRP A 19 11.79 -2.44 3.24
C TRP A 19 11.64 -3.97 3.27
N LEU A 20 12.71 -4.70 3.60
CA LEU A 20 12.65 -6.15 3.70
C LEU A 20 11.61 -6.62 4.73
N PRO A 21 11.64 -6.18 6.01
CA PRO A 21 10.62 -6.59 6.98
C PRO A 21 9.19 -6.21 6.54
N ALA A 22 9.00 -5.03 5.96
CA ALA A 22 7.71 -4.61 5.42
C ALA A 22 7.15 -5.60 4.37
N VAL A 23 7.97 -6.04 3.42
CA VAL A 23 7.56 -6.98 2.37
C VAL A 23 7.37 -8.40 2.92
N THR A 24 8.08 -8.78 3.97
CA THR A 24 7.97 -10.12 4.56
C THR A 24 6.82 -10.27 5.57
N GLY A 25 6.12 -9.19 5.92
CA GLY A 25 4.91 -9.26 6.73
C GLY A 25 4.87 -8.36 7.96
N ASP A 26 5.91 -7.55 8.21
CA ASP A 26 5.85 -6.56 9.28
C ASP A 26 4.83 -5.46 8.94
N GLN A 27 3.71 -5.48 9.67
CA GLN A 27 2.57 -4.60 9.44
C GLN A 27 2.96 -3.13 9.63
N ALA A 28 3.64 -2.81 10.73
CA ALA A 28 3.98 -1.45 11.10
C ALA A 28 4.95 -0.83 10.10
N MET A 29 5.95 -1.62 9.66
CA MET A 29 6.90 -1.17 8.65
C MET A 29 6.24 -0.97 7.29
N ALA A 30 5.39 -1.90 6.85
CA ALA A 30 4.67 -1.77 5.57
C ALA A 30 3.76 -0.53 5.55
N ILE A 31 3.00 -0.31 6.63
CA ILE A 31 2.13 0.86 6.78
C ILE A 31 2.98 2.14 6.81
N GLY A 32 4.03 2.18 7.62
CA GLY A 32 4.89 3.35 7.79
C GLY A 32 5.55 3.79 6.49
N ILE A 33 6.12 2.84 5.74
CA ILE A 33 6.74 3.10 4.44
C ILE A 33 5.69 3.62 3.45
N ALA A 34 4.54 2.96 3.34
CA ALA A 34 3.48 3.39 2.43
C ALA A 34 2.97 4.81 2.73
N VAL A 35 2.80 5.16 4.01
CA VAL A 35 2.41 6.51 4.43
C VAL A 35 3.49 7.53 4.05
N ARG A 36 4.76 7.26 4.36
CA ARG A 36 5.87 8.16 3.99
C ARG A 36 5.96 8.38 2.49
N GLN A 37 5.87 7.32 1.69
CA GLN A 37 5.91 7.41 0.22
C GLN A 37 4.71 8.18 -0.34
N LEU A 38 3.50 7.93 0.16
CA LEU A 38 2.29 8.66 -0.23
C LEU A 38 2.34 10.16 0.16
N GLN A 39 2.99 10.49 1.28
CA GLN A 39 3.18 11.87 1.72
C GLN A 39 4.22 12.60 0.87
N ALA A 40 5.35 11.95 0.60
CA ALA A 40 6.46 12.54 -0.14
C ALA A 40 6.16 12.71 -1.64
N TYR A 41 5.50 11.72 -2.25
CA TYR A 41 5.36 11.64 -3.70
C TYR A 41 3.91 11.59 -4.20
N GLY A 42 2.92 11.55 -3.31
CA GLY A 42 1.53 11.41 -3.73
C GLY A 42 1.31 10.13 -4.53
N MET A 43 0.89 10.24 -5.80
CA MET A 43 0.71 9.12 -6.74
C MET A 43 1.60 9.26 -7.99
N THR A 44 2.70 10.00 -7.92
CA THR A 44 3.52 10.32 -9.10
C THR A 44 4.78 9.47 -9.23
N SER A 45 5.10 8.64 -8.23
CA SER A 45 6.28 7.78 -8.21
C SER A 45 5.89 6.30 -8.27
N PRO A 46 6.54 5.47 -9.11
CA PRO A 46 6.29 4.03 -9.14
C PRO A 46 6.66 3.33 -7.82
N LEU A 47 7.49 3.94 -6.97
CA LEU A 47 7.81 3.42 -5.64
C LEU A 47 6.61 3.47 -4.69
N VAL A 48 5.66 4.40 -4.94
CA VAL A 48 4.39 4.43 -4.20
C VAL A 48 3.59 3.17 -4.50
N ASP A 49 3.58 2.69 -5.75
CA ASP A 49 2.84 1.47 -6.11
C ASP A 49 3.42 0.24 -5.39
N ALA A 50 4.75 0.15 -5.28
CA ALA A 50 5.42 -0.89 -4.51
C ALA A 50 5.05 -0.82 -3.02
N ALA A 51 5.15 0.36 -2.41
CA ALA A 51 4.86 0.55 -0.99
C ALA A 51 3.37 0.30 -0.66
N VAL A 52 2.46 0.80 -1.50
CA VAL A 52 1.01 0.56 -1.36
C VAL A 52 0.69 -0.91 -1.60
N SER A 53 1.42 -1.63 -2.46
CA SER A 53 1.25 -3.08 -2.64
C SER A 53 1.66 -3.88 -1.40
N ALA A 54 2.70 -3.45 -0.68
CA ALA A 54 3.05 -4.05 0.61
C ALA A 54 1.94 -3.79 1.66
N ALA A 55 1.41 -2.57 1.74
CA ALA A 55 0.28 -2.28 2.62
C ALA A 55 -1.00 -3.04 2.20
N PHE A 56 -1.27 -3.17 0.90
CA PHE A 56 -2.38 -3.96 0.38
C PHE A 56 -2.29 -5.41 0.85
N CYS A 57 -1.10 -6.00 0.82
CA CYS A 57 -0.87 -7.34 1.30
C CYS A 57 -1.33 -7.49 2.77
N ILE A 58 -0.89 -6.58 3.63
CA ILE A 58 -1.26 -6.55 5.05
C ILE A 58 -2.76 -6.27 5.25
N ALA A 59 -3.35 -5.41 4.42
CA ALA A 59 -4.77 -5.11 4.47
C ALA A 59 -5.64 -6.34 4.18
N ILE A 60 -5.29 -7.15 3.18
CA ILE A 60 -5.98 -8.40 2.84
C ILE A 60 -5.84 -9.45 3.95
N GLU A 61 -4.77 -9.38 4.75
CA GLU A 61 -4.56 -10.22 5.93
C GLU A 61 -5.39 -9.76 7.15
N GLY A 62 -6.20 -8.71 7.01
CA GLY A 62 -7.18 -8.26 8.01
C GLY A 62 -6.80 -6.99 8.78
N ASP A 63 -5.65 -6.37 8.47
CA ASP A 63 -5.22 -5.18 9.20
C ASP A 63 -6.04 -3.93 8.81
N PRO A 64 -6.73 -3.28 9.76
CA PRO A 64 -7.59 -2.12 9.48
C PRO A 64 -6.80 -0.83 9.19
N ALA A 65 -5.59 -0.69 9.73
CA ALA A 65 -4.74 0.47 9.48
C ALA A 65 -4.17 0.43 8.05
N ALA A 66 -3.71 -0.74 7.60
CA ALA A 66 -3.27 -0.97 6.23
C ALA A 66 -4.40 -0.76 5.22
N ARG A 67 -5.62 -1.21 5.54
CA ARG A 67 -6.82 -0.89 4.75
C ARG A 67 -7.03 0.62 4.60
N THR A 68 -6.84 1.37 5.68
CA THR A 68 -6.94 2.84 5.65
C THR A 68 -5.88 3.45 4.72
N VAL A 69 -4.67 2.90 4.69
CA VAL A 69 -3.63 3.31 3.73
C VAL A 69 -4.07 3.08 2.28
N VAL A 70 -4.61 1.90 1.96
CA VAL A 70 -5.11 1.61 0.60
C VAL A 70 -6.22 2.58 0.19
N VAL A 71 -7.20 2.83 1.06
CA VAL A 71 -8.24 3.84 0.83
C VAL A 71 -7.65 5.23 0.64
N SER A 72 -6.61 5.57 1.39
CA SER A 72 -5.90 6.85 1.28
C SER A 72 -5.21 7.00 -0.08
N ALA A 73 -4.58 5.94 -0.60
CA ALA A 73 -3.99 5.92 -1.94
C ALA A 73 -5.06 6.08 -3.02
N LEU A 74 -6.16 5.32 -2.95
CA LEU A 74 -7.29 5.42 -3.89
C LEU A 74 -7.92 6.80 -3.89
N ARG A 75 -8.08 7.45 -2.73
CA ARG A 75 -8.60 8.82 -2.64
C ARG A 75 -7.72 9.82 -3.39
N ARG A 76 -6.39 9.66 -3.35
CA ARG A 76 -5.46 10.50 -4.11
C ARG A 76 -5.57 10.23 -5.61
N ARG A 77 -5.64 8.96 -6.01
CA ARG A 77 -5.77 8.54 -7.42
C ARG A 77 -7.14 8.87 -8.04
N ARG A 78 -8.18 9.05 -7.23
CA ARG A 78 -9.54 9.38 -7.70
C ARG A 78 -9.61 10.63 -8.58
N LYS A 79 -8.67 11.56 -8.44
CA LYS A 79 -8.57 12.74 -9.32
C LYS A 79 -8.25 12.38 -10.79
N ILE A 80 -7.65 11.21 -11.00
CA ILE A 80 -7.20 10.69 -12.29
C ILE A 80 -8.19 9.63 -12.80
N ASP A 81 -8.66 8.76 -11.91
CA ASP A 81 -9.50 7.61 -12.26
C ASP A 81 -10.76 7.54 -11.38
N PRO A 82 -11.97 7.76 -11.96
CA PRO A 82 -13.22 7.76 -11.20
C PRO A 82 -13.57 6.39 -10.60
N LEU A 83 -13.08 5.27 -11.16
CA LEU A 83 -13.29 3.91 -10.62
C LEU A 83 -12.80 3.79 -9.17
N CYS A 84 -11.85 4.63 -8.76
CA CYS A 84 -11.37 4.69 -7.38
C CYS A 84 -12.50 4.95 -6.37
N ALA A 85 -13.58 5.64 -6.74
CA ALA A 85 -14.72 5.87 -5.85
C ALA A 85 -15.42 4.56 -5.46
N GLU A 86 -15.65 3.68 -6.43
CA GLU A 86 -16.24 2.36 -6.21
C GLU A 86 -15.31 1.47 -5.40
N LEU A 87 -14.02 1.44 -5.74
CA LEU A 87 -13.02 0.66 -5.01
C LEU A 87 -12.94 1.09 -3.54
N ILE A 88 -12.97 2.39 -3.24
CA ILE A 88 -13.00 2.90 -1.86
C ILE A 88 -14.19 2.33 -1.09
N MET A 89 -15.36 2.23 -1.72
CA MET A 89 -16.55 1.66 -1.09
C MET A 89 -16.40 0.16 -0.88
N SER A 90 -15.88 -0.59 -1.85
CA SER A 90 -15.61 -2.03 -1.71
C SER A 90 -14.68 -2.33 -0.54
N TRP A 91 -13.62 -1.54 -0.35
CA TRP A 91 -12.70 -1.70 0.79
C TRP A 91 -13.34 -1.45 2.15
N ARG A 92 -14.32 -0.54 2.23
CA ARG A 92 -15.00 -0.24 3.50
C ARG A 92 -15.91 -1.36 3.97
N VAL A 93 -16.58 -2.05 3.03
CA VAL A 93 -17.55 -3.10 3.35
C VAL A 93 -16.93 -4.49 3.44
N ALA A 94 -15.69 -4.66 2.97
CA ALA A 94 -15.02 -5.94 2.99
C ALA A 94 -14.76 -6.45 4.42
N ARG A 95 -14.86 -7.77 4.60
CA ARG A 95 -14.85 -8.46 5.91
C ARG A 95 -13.69 -9.45 6.09
N PHE A 96 -12.58 -9.19 5.41
CA PHE A 96 -11.31 -9.82 5.79
C PHE A 96 -10.74 -9.12 7.03
#